data_AF-A0A7J3FRZ3-F1
#
_entry.id   AF-A0A7J3FRZ3-F1
#
_cell.length_a   1.000
_cell.length_b   1.000
_cell.length_c   1.000
_cell.angle_alpha   90.00
_cell.angle_beta   90.00
_cell.angle_gamma   90.00
#
_symmetry.space_group_name_H-M   'P 1'
#
loop_
_entity.id
_entity.type
_entity.pdbx_description
1 polymer ?
#
loop_
_entity_poly.entity_id
_entity_poly.type
_entity_poly.pdbx_seq_one_letter_code
_entity_poly.pdbx_strand_id
1 'polypeptide(L)'
;MGLEEIWAKIPSMECEEGCTECCFWPSRTPLEEERVRRWLKERGREERVGKVGERCPYAEGGRCSIWPVRFLPCRLFGVVETVKCPKGRGPSKFLTEEEALALILELDEENRSFLGQKV
;
A
#
# COMPACT_ATOMS: atom_id res chain seq x y z
N MET A 1 -0.89 -1.87 18.04
CA MET A 1 -1.12 -0.58 17.34
C MET A 1 -1.93 -0.88 16.08
N GLY A 2 -2.66 0.06 15.49
CA GLY A 2 -3.43 -0.21 14.26
C GLY A 2 -2.64 0.02 12.98
N LEU A 3 -3.07 -0.56 11.84
CA LEU A 3 -2.56 -0.17 10.51
C LEU A 3 -2.65 1.34 10.25
N GLU A 4 -3.65 2.01 10.82
CA GLU A 4 -3.81 3.47 10.70
C GLU A 4 -2.64 4.24 11.33
N GLU A 5 -2.08 3.75 12.43
CA GLU A 5 -0.96 4.40 13.11
C GLU A 5 0.31 4.31 12.28
N ILE A 6 0.53 3.17 11.60
CA ILE A 6 1.62 3.00 10.64
C ILE A 6 1.43 3.96 9.47
N TRP A 7 0.22 4.05 8.91
CA TRP A 7 -0.06 4.89 7.75
C TRP A 7 0.04 6.38 8.04
N ALA A 8 -0.29 6.81 9.26
CA ALA A 8 -0.17 8.21 9.67
C ALA A 8 1.28 8.72 9.67
N LYS A 9 2.27 7.82 9.75
CA LYS A 9 3.71 8.15 9.67
C LYS A 9 4.20 8.35 8.23
N ILE A 10 3.42 7.94 7.23
CA ILE A 10 3.82 7.96 5.82
C ILE A 10 3.39 9.29 5.19
N PRO A 11 4.31 10.05 4.56
CA PRO A 11 3.94 11.25 3.81
C PRO A 11 2.90 10.94 2.72
N SER A 12 1.99 11.87 2.48
CA SER A 12 1.03 11.71 1.38
C SER A 12 1.65 12.07 0.03
N MET A 13 1.23 11.35 -1.00
CA MET A 13 1.45 11.73 -2.39
C MET A 13 0.24 11.36 -3.23
N GLU A 14 0.01 12.09 -4.30
CA GLU A 14 -1.03 11.79 -5.28
C GLU A 14 -0.42 11.59 -6.68
N CYS A 15 -0.96 10.59 -7.38
CA CYS A 15 -0.67 10.36 -8.79
C CYS A 15 -1.27 11.46 -9.65
N GLU A 16 -0.70 11.69 -10.84
CA GLU A 16 -1.35 12.49 -11.87
C GLU A 16 -2.65 11.83 -12.34
N GLU A 17 -3.60 12.64 -12.81
CA GLU A 17 -4.86 12.14 -13.34
C GLU A 17 -4.61 11.14 -14.49
N GLY A 18 -5.25 9.97 -14.41
CA GLY A 18 -5.11 8.91 -15.41
C GLY A 18 -3.84 8.05 -15.29
N CYS A 19 -2.94 8.32 -14.34
CA CYS A 19 -1.67 7.61 -14.23
C CYS A 19 -1.82 6.22 -13.58
N THR A 20 -1.36 5.19 -14.29
CA THR A 20 -1.19 3.81 -13.76
C THR A 20 0.16 3.19 -14.12
N GLU A 21 1.15 4.00 -14.49
CA GLU A 21 2.41 3.55 -15.11
C GLU A 21 3.24 2.65 -14.17
N CYS A 22 3.28 2.97 -12.89
CA CYS A 22 4.02 2.22 -11.87
C CYS A 22 3.13 1.30 -11.02
N CYS A 23 1.89 1.02 -11.46
CA CYS A 23 0.94 0.22 -10.68
C CYS A 23 1.14 -1.29 -10.91
N PHE A 24 2.08 -1.86 -10.16
CA PHE A 24 2.33 -3.30 -10.12
C PHE A 24 1.75 -3.94 -8.85
N TRP A 25 1.43 -5.23 -8.94
CA TRP A 25 0.91 -5.99 -7.82
C TRP A 25 2.01 -6.23 -6.77
N PRO A 26 1.87 -5.72 -5.54
CA PRO A 26 2.93 -5.79 -4.54
C PRO A 26 2.89 -7.08 -3.71
N SER A 27 3.96 -7.31 -2.95
CA SER A 27 3.87 -8.12 -1.74
C SER A 27 2.96 -7.44 -0.72
N ARG A 28 2.34 -8.23 0.15
CA ARG A 28 1.35 -7.79 1.13
C ARG A 28 1.22 -8.84 2.22
N THR A 29 0.86 -8.39 3.41
CA THR A 29 0.66 -9.27 4.56
C THR A 29 -0.80 -9.74 4.63
N PRO A 30 -1.09 -10.90 5.27
CA PRO A 30 -2.45 -11.36 5.53
C PRO A 30 -3.34 -10.32 6.25
N LEU A 31 -2.76 -9.54 7.17
CA LEU A 31 -3.44 -8.44 7.84
C LEU A 31 -3.94 -7.38 6.85
N GLU A 32 -3.10 -6.96 5.91
CA GLU A 32 -3.48 -5.97 4.91
C GLU A 32 -4.49 -6.54 3.89
N GLU A 33 -4.35 -7.82 3.51
CA GLU A 33 -5.32 -8.49 2.64
C GLU A 33 -6.71 -8.52 3.28
N GLU A 34 -6.80 -8.86 4.56
CA GLU A 34 -8.07 -8.84 5.30
C GLU A 34 -8.70 -7.44 5.32
N ARG A 35 -7.88 -6.40 5.46
CA ARG A 35 -8.36 -5.02 5.40
C ARG A 35 -8.93 -4.67 4.02
N VAL A 36 -8.23 -5.01 2.94
CA VAL A 36 -8.72 -4.77 1.57
C VAL A 36 -10.00 -5.54 1.31
N ARG A 37 -10.05 -6.82 1.69
CA ARG A 37 -11.24 -7.67 1.61
C ARG A 37 -12.44 -7.04 2.29
N ARG A 38 -12.31 -6.62 3.54
CA ARG A 38 -13.40 -5.96 4.29
C ARG A 38 -13.88 -4.70 3.59
N TRP A 39 -12.95 -3.84 3.16
CA TRP A 39 -13.28 -2.59 2.49
C TRP A 39 -14.00 -2.78 1.15
N LEU A 40 -13.63 -3.83 0.39
CA LEU A 40 -14.30 -4.22 -0.85
C LEU A 40 -15.69 -4.80 -0.59
N LYS A 41 -15.82 -5.70 0.39
CA LYS A 41 -17.09 -6.31 0.79
C LYS A 41 -18.13 -5.27 1.21
N GLU A 42 -17.73 -4.28 2.02
CA GLU A 42 -18.58 -3.15 2.42
C GLU A 42 -19.09 -2.32 1.22
N ARG A 43 -18.42 -2.41 0.07
CA ARG A 43 -18.75 -1.71 -1.18
C ARG A 43 -19.36 -2.61 -2.24
N GLY A 44 -19.69 -3.86 -1.90
CA GLY A 44 -20.23 -4.84 -2.84
C GLY A 44 -19.28 -5.17 -4.00
N ARG A 45 -17.97 -5.13 -3.76
CA ARG A 45 -16.94 -5.43 -4.76
C ARG A 45 -16.23 -6.73 -4.42
N GLU A 46 -15.88 -7.47 -5.47
CA GLU A 46 -15.11 -8.71 -5.37
C GLU A 46 -13.60 -8.44 -5.20
N GLU A 47 -12.92 -9.35 -4.50
CA GLU A 47 -11.46 -9.38 -4.45
C GLU A 47 -10.88 -9.68 -5.84
N ARG A 48 -9.73 -9.08 -6.14
CA ARG A 48 -8.96 -9.38 -7.34
C ARG A 48 -7.60 -9.94 -6.95
N VAL A 49 -7.17 -10.95 -7.68
CA VAL A 49 -5.87 -11.59 -7.48
C VAL A 49 -4.97 -11.25 -8.66
N GLY A 50 -3.76 -10.78 -8.35
CA GLY A 50 -2.69 -10.60 -9.31
C GLY A 50 -1.49 -11.48 -8.97
N LYS A 51 -0.56 -11.60 -9.90
CA LYS A 51 0.77 -12.16 -9.64
C LYS A 51 1.74 -11.03 -9.33
N VAL A 52 2.61 -11.21 -8.34
CA VAL A 52 3.56 -10.18 -7.91
C VAL A 52 4.42 -9.73 -9.10
N GLY A 53 4.55 -8.41 -9.28
CA GLY A 53 5.29 -7.81 -10.38
C GLY A 53 4.49 -7.67 -11.69
N GLU A 54 3.31 -8.28 -11.82
CA GLU A 54 2.41 -8.02 -12.94
C GLU A 54 1.57 -6.76 -12.70
N ARG A 55 0.88 -6.29 -13.75
CA ARG A 55 0.00 -5.12 -13.66
C ARG A 55 -1.04 -5.33 -12.56
N CYS A 56 -1.18 -4.36 -11.66
CA CYS A 56 -2.10 -4.45 -10.54
C CYS A 56 -3.56 -4.51 -11.04
N PRO A 57 -4.35 -5.54 -10.66
CA PRO A 57 -5.74 -5.65 -11.07
C PRO A 57 -6.66 -4.57 -10.48
N TYR A 58 -6.20 -3.82 -9.47
CA TYR A 58 -6.94 -2.67 -8.94
C TYR A 58 -6.63 -1.35 -9.66
N ALA A 59 -5.71 -1.34 -10.63
CA ALA A 59 -5.45 -0.19 -11.49
C ALA A 59 -6.46 -0.14 -12.64
N GLU A 60 -7.62 0.47 -12.40
CA GLU A 60 -8.76 0.54 -13.32
C GLU A 60 -9.16 1.99 -13.61
N GLY A 61 -9.54 2.28 -14.85
CA GLY A 61 -10.01 3.62 -15.24
C GLY A 61 -9.00 4.73 -14.95
N GLY A 62 -7.70 4.45 -15.10
CA GLY A 62 -6.64 5.44 -14.86
C GLY A 62 -6.37 5.76 -13.39
N ARG A 63 -6.88 4.95 -12.44
CA ARG A 63 -6.71 5.18 -10.99
C ARG A 63 -6.62 3.87 -10.22
N CYS A 64 -6.17 3.95 -8.97
CA CYS A 64 -6.23 2.82 -8.04
C CYS A 64 -7.61 2.74 -7.38
N SER A 65 -8.32 1.65 -7.61
CA SER A 65 -9.66 1.45 -7.06
C SER A 65 -9.70 1.04 -5.58
N ILE A 66 -8.55 0.81 -4.95
CA ILE A 66 -8.40 0.55 -3.52
C ILE A 66 -7.55 1.63 -2.82
N TRP A 67 -7.44 2.83 -3.41
CA TRP A 67 -6.57 3.91 -2.94
C TRP A 67 -6.58 4.16 -1.40
N PRO A 68 -7.74 4.18 -0.72
CA PRO A 68 -7.81 4.43 0.73
C PRO A 68 -7.22 3.30 1.59
N VAL A 69 -7.16 2.08 1.06
CA VAL A 69 -6.72 0.87 1.77
C VAL A 69 -5.54 0.19 1.07
N ARG A 70 -4.71 0.97 0.38
CA ARG A 70 -3.50 0.47 -0.28
C ARG A 70 -2.57 -0.25 0.70
N PHE A 71 -1.92 -1.28 0.19
CA PHE A 71 -0.83 -1.99 0.84
C PHE A 71 0.36 -1.06 1.14
N LEU A 72 1.15 -1.38 2.16
CA LEU A 72 2.30 -0.62 2.60
C LEU A 72 3.31 -0.37 1.46
N PRO A 73 3.71 -1.37 0.63
CA PRO A 73 4.64 -1.09 -0.47
C PRO A 73 4.09 -0.05 -1.47
N CYS A 74 2.78 -0.04 -1.72
CA CYS A 74 2.15 0.96 -2.57
C CYS A 74 2.09 2.36 -1.94
N ARG A 75 2.17 2.46 -0.59
CA ARG A 75 2.23 3.73 0.13
C ARG A 75 3.66 4.27 0.23
N LEU A 76 4.64 3.39 0.33
CA LEU A 76 6.07 3.74 0.35
C LEU A 76 6.61 4.13 -1.04
N PHE A 77 6.05 3.55 -2.11
CA PHE A 77 6.45 3.91 -3.47
C PHE A 77 6.16 5.39 -3.75
N GLY A 78 7.19 6.14 -4.13
CA GLY A 78 7.13 7.56 -4.44
C GLY A 78 7.30 8.49 -3.24
N VAL A 79 7.45 7.95 -2.03
CA VAL A 79 7.70 8.73 -0.80
C VAL A 79 8.99 8.35 -0.07
N VAL A 80 9.66 7.26 -0.47
CA VAL A 80 10.99 6.88 0.00
C VAL A 80 12.06 7.38 -0.98
N GLU A 81 13.17 7.88 -0.46
CA GLU A 81 14.21 8.53 -1.27
C GLU A 81 14.86 7.62 -2.33
N THR A 82 14.90 6.30 -2.10
CA THR A 82 15.43 5.30 -3.04
C THR A 82 14.39 4.72 -3.99
N VAL A 83 13.10 5.00 -3.79
CA VAL A 83 11.99 4.45 -4.59
C VAL A 83 11.03 5.57 -5.01
N LYS A 84 11.51 6.45 -5.89
CA LYS A 84 10.79 7.67 -6.33
C LYS A 84 9.79 7.41 -7.46
N CYS A 85 8.81 8.30 -7.59
CA CYS A 85 7.90 8.29 -8.73
C CYS A 85 8.64 8.67 -10.03
N PRO A 86 8.49 7.92 -11.14
CA PRO A 86 9.15 8.22 -12.40
C PRO A 86 8.68 9.54 -13.05
N LYS A 87 7.50 10.04 -12.68
CA LYS A 87 6.96 11.35 -13.11
C LYS A 87 7.40 12.52 -12.22
N GLY A 88 8.26 12.27 -11.24
CA GLY A 88 8.74 13.32 -10.32
C GLY A 88 7.73 13.76 -9.25
N ARG A 89 6.64 13.02 -9.05
CA ARG A 89 5.71 13.24 -7.92
C ARG A 89 6.36 12.79 -6.61
N GLY A 90 6.04 13.46 -5.51
CA GLY A 90 6.52 13.08 -4.19
C GLY A 90 6.20 14.12 -3.11
N PRO A 91 6.49 13.80 -1.84
CA PRO A 91 6.31 14.72 -0.73
C PRO A 91 7.43 15.79 -0.70
N SER A 92 7.24 16.83 0.10
CA SER A 92 8.30 17.83 0.36
C SER A 92 9.48 17.25 1.14
N LYS A 93 9.21 16.26 2.00
CA LYS A 93 10.22 15.48 2.72
C LYS A 93 10.00 13.99 2.44
N PHE A 94 11.00 13.37 1.82
CA PHE A 94 11.02 11.92 1.61
C PHE A 94 11.40 11.21 2.90
N LEU A 95 10.94 9.97 3.03
CA LEU A 95 11.41 9.04 4.05
C LEU A 95 12.81 8.52 3.67
N THR A 96 13.66 8.35 4.67
CA THR A 96 14.91 7.61 4.49
C THR A 96 14.64 6.10 4.39
N GLU A 97 15.65 5.33 3.98
CA GLU A 97 15.53 3.87 3.95
C GLU A 97 15.31 3.28 5.37
N GLU A 98 15.93 3.87 6.39
CA GLU A 98 15.77 3.46 7.78
C GLU A 98 14.35 3.73 8.29
N GLU A 99 13.79 4.90 7.98
CA GLU A 99 12.40 5.24 8.31
C GLU A 99 11.43 4.27 7.61
N ALA A 100 11.67 3.96 6.34
CA ALA A 100 10.86 2.99 5.59
C ALA A 100 10.97 1.57 6.18
N LEU A 101 12.18 1.13 6.55
CA LEU A 101 12.41 -0.17 7.17
C LEU A 101 11.72 -0.29 8.52
N ALA A 102 11.75 0.77 9.35
CA ALA A 102 11.03 0.79 10.62
C ALA A 102 9.53 0.53 10.43
N LEU A 103 8.89 1.16 9.43
CA LEU A 103 7.48 0.95 9.11
C LEU A 103 7.18 -0.49 8.64
N ILE A 104 8.10 -1.11 7.90
CA ILE A 104 7.97 -2.50 7.47
C ILE A 104 8.04 -3.44 8.69
N LEU A 105 8.95 -3.18 9.63
CA LEU A 105 9.08 -3.96 10.87
C LEU A 105 7.83 -3.83 11.76
N GLU A 106 7.30 -2.61 11.90
CA GLU A 106 6.04 -2.37 12.61
C GLU A 106 4.87 -3.13 11.97
N LEU A 107 4.77 -3.12 10.64
CA LEU A 107 3.75 -3.89 9.92
C LEU A 107 3.90 -5.41 10.17
N ASP A 108 5.13 -5.91 10.19
CA ASP A 108 5.40 -7.32 10.43
C ASP A 108 4.97 -7.74 11.85
N GLU A 109 5.25 -6.91 12.86
CA GLU A 109 4.81 -7.14 14.24
C GLU A 109 3.27 -7.19 14.35
N GLU A 110 2.59 -6.23 13.71
CA GLU A 110 1.12 -6.21 13.67
C GLU A 110 0.55 -7.41 12.92
N ASN A 111 1.19 -7.82 11.82
CA ASN A 111 0.78 -8.99 11.08
C ASN A 111 0.97 -10.29 11.90
N ARG A 112 2.06 -10.43 12.65
CA ARG A 112 2.24 -11.57 13.57
C ARG A 112 1.16 -11.59 14.65
N SER A 113 0.84 -10.43 15.21
CA SER A 113 -0.23 -10.28 16.21
C SER A 113 -1.59 -10.66 15.65
N PHE A 114 -1.88 -10.29 14.40
CA PHE A 114 -3.10 -10.67 13.68
C PHE A 114 -3.18 -12.18 13.42
N LEU A 115 -2.07 -12.82 13.02
CA LEU A 115 -2.02 -14.26 12.80
C LEU A 115 -2.19 -15.05 14.10
N GLY A 116 -1.62 -14.57 15.22
CA GLY A 116 -1.79 -15.18 16.54
C GLY A 116 -3.23 -15.11 17.08
N GLN A 117 -4.03 -14.13 16.64
CA GLN A 117 -5.46 -14.01 16.98
C GLN A 117 -6.37 -14.91 16.13
N LYS A 118 -5.86 -15.47 15.03
CA LYS A 118 -6.62 -16.34 14.11
C LYS A 118 -6.60 -17.83 14.52
N VAL A 119 -6.04 -18.17 15.68
CA VAL A 119 -5.97 -19.52 16.25
C VAL A 119 -7.14 -19.76 17.21
#